data_AF-A0A543FGK9-F1
#
_entry.id   AF-A0A543FGK9-F1
#
_cell.length_a   1.000
_cell.length_b   1.000
_cell.length_c   1.000
_cell.angle_alpha   90.00
_cell.angle_beta   90.00
_cell.angle_gamma   90.00
#
_symmetry.space_group_name_H-M   'P 1'
#
loop_
_entity.id
_entity.type
_entity.pdbx_description
1 polymer ?
#
loop_
_entity_poly.entity_id
_entity_poly.type
_entity_poly.pdbx_seq_one_letter_code
_entity_poly.pdbx_strand_id
1 'polypeptide(L)' 'MSTVSPRPEEPDVHLSVFLHGVRMDFVACLTAALVFVADHRDRHYLDAVTVDTAANGFPRLPNERLYLEP' A
#
# COMPACT_ATOMS: atom_id res chain seq x y z
N MET A 1 -1.83 1.31 15.64
CA MET A 1 -1.44 0.92 14.26
C MET A 1 -0.63 -0.35 14.38
N SER A 2 -1.01 -1.42 13.66
CA SER A 2 -0.20 -2.66 13.66
C SER A 2 1.11 -2.39 12.95
N THR A 3 2.23 -2.65 13.62
CA THR A 3 3.58 -2.52 13.04
C THR A 3 4.04 -3.81 12.37
N VAL A 4 3.27 -4.89 12.50
CA VAL A 4 3.60 -6.23 11.99
C VAL A 4 2.87 -6.48 10.69
N SER A 5 3.63 -6.93 9.68
CA SER A 5 3.10 -7.37 8.39
C SER A 5 2.14 -8.56 8.56
N PRO A 6 0.96 -8.54 7.92
CA PRO A 6 0.09 -9.70 7.84
C PRO A 6 0.66 -10.82 6.95
N ARG A 7 1.66 -10.54 6.12
CA ARG A 7 2.46 -11.53 5.39
C ARG A 7 3.95 -11.26 5.62
N PRO A 8 4.52 -11.77 6.72
CA PRO A 8 5.92 -11.51 7.07
C PRO A 8 6.91 -12.21 6.12
N GLU A 9 6.46 -13.15 5.29
CA GLU A 9 7.29 -13.86 4.31
C GLU A 9 7.57 -12.99 3.06
N GLU A 10 6.77 -11.95 2.84
CA GLU A 10 6.89 -11.05 1.70
C GLU A 10 7.64 -9.77 2.11
N PRO A 11 8.41 -9.17 1.19
CA PRO A 11 9.04 -7.90 1.46
C PRO A 11 8.00 -6.80 1.61
N ASP A 12 8.30 -5.88 2.52
CA ASP A 12 7.59 -4.62 2.65
C ASP A 12 8.02 -3.67 1.52
N VAL A 13 7.04 -2.98 0.93
CA VAL A 13 7.22 -1.99 -0.12
C VAL A 13 6.63 -0.66 0.33
N HIS A 14 7.22 0.44 -0.17
CA HIS A 14 6.68 1.76 -0.01
C HIS A 14 5.52 1.96 -0.99
N LEU A 15 4.40 2.45 -0.47
CA LEU A 15 3.19 2.77 -1.19
C LEU A 15 2.89 4.26 -1.02
N SER A 16 3.02 5.03 -2.10
CA SER A 16 2.65 6.45 -2.13
C SER A 16 1.31 6.62 -2.81
N VAL A 17 0.37 7.28 -2.15
CA VAL A 17 -0.99 7.54 -2.62
C VAL A 17 -1.22 9.04 -2.70
N PHE A 18 -1.57 9.54 -3.89
CA PHE A 18 -1.90 10.92 -4.20
C PHE A 18 -3.41 11.05 -4.36
N LEU A 19 -4.07 11.65 -3.39
CA LEU A 19 -5.52 11.84 -3.40
C LEU A 19 -5.84 13.32 -3.20
N HIS A 20 -6.51 13.93 -4.19
CA HIS A 20 -6.92 15.34 -4.14
C HIS A 20 -5.78 16.33 -3.78
N GLY A 21 -4.57 16.09 -4.30
CA GLY A 21 -3.40 16.93 -4.03
C GLY A 21 -2.67 16.62 -2.72
N VAL A 22 -3.13 15.64 -1.94
CA VAL A 22 -2.46 15.15 -0.73
C VAL A 22 -1.70 13.88 -1.05
N ARG A 23 -0.41 13.86 -0.73
CA ARG A 23 0.44 12.66 -0.78
C ARG A 23 0.43 11.97 0.57
N MET A 24 0.20 10.66 0.57
CA MET A 24 0.22 9.80 1.75
C MET A 24 1.17 8.64 1.47
N ASP A 25 2.15 8.45 2.34
CA ASP A 25 3.20 7.44 2.17
C ASP A 25 3.04 6.37 3.25
N PHE A 26 3.01 5.11 2.82
CA PHE A 26 2.79 3.93 3.67
C PHE A 26 3.80 2.83 3.37
N VAL A 27 3.91 1.88 4.30
CA VAL A 27 4.51 0.57 4.05
C VAL A 27 3.43 -0.51 4.03
N ALA A 28 3.52 -1.44 3.08
CA ALA A 28 2.65 -2.61 2.99
C ALA A 28 3.44 -3.81 2.45
N CYS A 29 2.97 -5.03 2.69
CA CYS A 29 3.53 -6.21 2.07
C CYS A 29 3.24 -6.16 0.56
N LEU A 30 4.12 -6.78 -0.22
CA LEU A 30 4.05 -6.77 -1.68
C LEU A 30 2.64 -7.11 -2.21
N THR A 31 2.01 -8.19 -1.72
CA THR A 31 0.68 -8.58 -2.19
C THR A 31 -0.37 -7.50 -1.90
N ALA A 32 -0.40 -6.97 -0.67
CA ALA A 32 -1.39 -5.95 -0.31
C ALA A 32 -1.21 -4.67 -1.13
N ALA A 33 0.02 -4.25 -1.40
CA ALA A 33 0.32 -3.09 -2.24
C ALA A 33 -0.15 -3.31 -3.70
N LEU A 34 0.07 -4.50 -4.26
CA LEU A 34 -0.36 -4.82 -5.62
C LEU A 34 -1.89 -4.84 -5.75
N VAL A 35 -2.59 -5.45 -4.78
CA VAL A 35 -4.06 -5.48 -4.75
C VAL A 35 -4.62 -4.07 -4.55
N PHE A 36 -4.03 -3.27 -3.67
CA PHE A 36 -4.39 -1.86 -3.50
C PHE A 36 -4.31 -1.09 -4.82
N VAL A 37 -3.19 -1.22 -5.55
CA VAL A 37 -3.01 -0.54 -6.84
C VAL A 37 -4.06 -0.98 -7.87
N ALA A 38 -4.40 -2.27 -7.90
CA ALA A 38 -5.43 -2.79 -8.80
C ALA A 38 -6.83 -2.20 -8.48
N ASP A 39 -7.27 -2.27 -7.22
CA ASP A 39 -8.56 -1.71 -6.78
C ASP A 39 -8.61 -0.19 -6.99
N HIS A 40 -7.50 0.52 -6.76
CA HIS A 40 -7.43 1.97 -6.97
C HIS A 40 -7.55 2.36 -8.46
N ARG A 41 -6.97 1.55 -9.36
CA ARG A 41 -7.10 1.71 -10.82
C ARG A 41 -8.53 1.45 -11.30
N ASP A 42 -9.16 0.39 -10.80
CA ASP A 42 -10.55 0.05 -11.14
C ASP A 42 -11.54 1.13 -10.71
N ARG A 43 -11.22 1.89 -9.65
CA ARG A 43 -12.00 3.04 -9.16
C ARG A 43 -11.71 4.35 -9.90
N HIS A 44 -11.03 4.31 -11.04
CA HIS A 44 -10.74 5.44 -11.94
C HIS A 44 -9.81 6.54 -11.37
N TYR A 45 -9.04 6.25 -10.31
CA TYR A 45 -7.97 7.15 -9.83
C TYR A 45 -6.66 6.85 -10.56
N LEU A 46 -6.69 6.99 -11.89
CA LEU A 46 -5.53 6.77 -12.74
C LEU A 46 -4.44 7.79 -12.35
N ASP A 47 -3.21 7.28 -12.14
CA ASP A 47 -1.99 8.02 -11.81
C ASP A 47 -1.82 8.55 -10.37
N ALA A 48 -2.61 8.04 -9.42
CA ALA A 48 -2.52 8.43 -8.02
C ALA A 48 -1.57 7.57 -7.17
N VAL A 49 -1.08 6.42 -7.63
CA VAL A 49 -0.35 5.47 -6.74
C VAL A 49 0.99 5.04 -7.31
N THR A 50 2.04 5.14 -6.50
CA THR A 50 3.38 4.64 -6.83
C THR A 50 3.83 3.60 -5.81
N VAL A 51 4.51 2.55 -6.28
CA VAL A 51 5.10 1.52 -5.43
C VAL A 51 6.61 1.48 -5.68
N ASP A 52 7.40 1.48 -4.61
CA ASP A 52 8.84 1.28 -4.67
C ASP A 52 9.36 0.42 -3.52
N THR A 53 10.60 -0.05 -3.62
CA THR A 53 11.19 -1.01 -2.68
C THR A 53 11.79 -0.35 -1.43
N ALA A 54 11.77 0.97 -1.29
CA ALA A 54 12.39 1.70 -0.18
C ALA A 54 11.38 1.95 0.95
N ALA A 55 10.94 0.88 1.61
CA ALA A 55 9.85 0.90 2.60
C ALA A 55 10.18 1.52 3.98
N ASN A 56 11.31 2.23 4.11
CA ASN A 56 11.86 2.61 5.42
C ASN A 56 11.21 3.86 6.00
N GLY A 57 10.77 3.79 7.26
CA GLY A 57 10.34 4.95 8.05
C GLY A 57 8.90 5.41 7.84
N PHE A 58 8.12 4.71 7.00
CA PHE A 58 6.70 5.02 6.76
C PHE A 58 5.77 4.24 7.69
N PRO A 59 4.57 4.76 8.02
CA PRO A 59 3.57 4.02 8.76
C PRO A 59 3.00 2.87 7.94
N ARG A 60 2.60 1.77 8.60
CA ARG A 60 1.93 0.65 7.94
C ARG A 60 0.59 1.10 7.33
N LEU A 61 0.26 0.60 6.14
CA LEU A 61 -1.03 0.82 5.49
C LEU A 61 -2.17 0.45 6.44
N PRO A 62 -3.09 1.38 6.74
CA PRO A 62 -4.27 1.06 7.55
C PRO A 62 -5.12 -0.01 6.87
N ASN A 63 -5.64 -0.95 7.67
CA ASN A 63 -6.50 -2.03 7.20
C ASN A 63 -5.88 -2.88 6.07
N GLU A 64 -4.55 -2.99 6.05
CA GLU A 64 -3.83 -3.74 5.03
C GLU A 64 -4.39 -5.15 4.76
N ARG A 65 -4.87 -5.84 5.81
CA ARG A 65 -5.46 -7.18 5.71
C ARG A 65 -6.65 -7.25 4.74
N LEU A 66 -7.37 -6.15 4.52
CA LEU A 66 -8.47 -6.08 3.56
C LEU A 66 -7.99 -6.34 2.12
N TYR A 67 -6.72 -6.09 1.82
CA TYR A 67 -6.15 -6.32 0.49
C TYR A 67 -5.52 -7.72 0.35
N LEU A 68 -5.70 -8.59 1.36
CA LEU A 68 -5.22 -9.97 1.37
C LEU A 68 -6.35 -11.00 1.44
N GLU A 69 -7.54 -10.55 1.79
CA GLU A 69 -8.76 -11.35 1.86
C GLU A 69 -9.54 -11.19 0.54
N PRO A 70 -10.13 -12.27 0.00
CA PRO A 70 -10.93 -12.21 -1.23
C PRO A 70 -12.26 -11.46 -1.07
#